data_AF-A0A1B3Z8P4-F1
#
_entry.id   AF-A0A1B3Z8P4-F1
#
_cell.length_a   1.000
_cell.length_b   1.000
_cell.length_c   1.000
_cell.angle_alpha   90.00
_cell.angle_beta   90.00
_cell.angle_gamma   90.00
#
_symmetry.space_group_name_H-M   'P 1'
#
loop_
_entity.id
_entity.type
_entity.pdbx_description
1 polymer ?
#
loop_
_entity_poly.entity_id
_entity_poly.type
_entity_poly.pdbx_seq_one_letter_code
_entity_poly.pdbx_strand_id
1 'polypeptide(L)'
;MRLAKDIWHPLIIPLPLAEIVARGTLEGLPLHWAPGLESLRFQADPFGYWRGGLLYVFVETFDYRHPVGTIDVLVFDAAYRFVEQRPVLREPWHLSYPVVFDAEGETWLMPEANQSGRLTLYRAVAFPDRWEPALTITVDPAPVDATPLWHKGRWWLFYTSTAHGQDGMSALNIAFADRLAGPWTPHPANPVRTGRASSRPGGTPIVTADGRILLPVQDCSRTYGGAVTLLEIETLDETRFAARAGTRFTAPLAAAPFGAGLHTLSAAGPATLVDVKRMTVSAEGLMLRPKRELNRLLGRA
;
A
#
# COMPACT_ATOMS: atom_id res chain seq x y z
N MET A 1 5.84 8.90 -22.17
CA MET A 1 5.68 9.30 -20.76
C MET A 1 4.45 10.20 -20.61
N ARG A 2 3.52 9.91 -19.68
CA ARG A 2 2.25 10.66 -19.53
C ARG A 2 2.49 12.16 -19.28
N LEU A 3 1.64 13.01 -19.86
CA LEU A 3 1.70 14.47 -19.73
C LEU A 3 1.31 14.92 -18.31
N ALA A 4 0.29 14.27 -17.74
CA ALA A 4 -0.14 14.47 -16.37
C ALA A 4 0.65 13.57 -15.40
N LYS A 5 0.91 14.11 -14.21
CA LYS A 5 1.49 13.43 -13.06
C LYS A 5 0.39 13.08 -12.06
N ASP A 6 0.49 11.90 -11.49
CA ASP A 6 -0.39 11.44 -10.43
C ASP A 6 0.14 12.02 -9.10
N ILE A 7 -0.68 12.80 -8.41
CA ILE A 7 -0.36 13.38 -7.11
C ILE A 7 -1.32 12.76 -6.11
N TRP A 8 -0.79 11.86 -5.27
CA TRP A 8 -1.47 11.21 -4.16
C TRP A 8 -1.40 12.07 -2.90
N HIS A 9 -2.45 11.98 -2.08
CA HIS A 9 -2.54 12.68 -0.80
C HIS A 9 -3.24 11.79 0.23
N PRO A 10 -2.56 11.42 1.32
CA PRO A 10 -3.16 10.62 2.38
C PRO A 10 -4.21 11.38 3.20
N LEU A 11 -5.17 10.61 3.69
CA LEU A 11 -6.32 11.02 4.49
C LEU A 11 -6.50 10.05 5.64
N ILE A 12 -6.91 10.57 6.79
CA ILE A 12 -7.35 9.81 7.94
C ILE A 12 -8.87 10.00 8.06
N ILE A 13 -9.58 8.89 8.14
CA ILE A 13 -11.00 8.85 8.43
C ILE A 13 -11.15 8.30 9.86
N PRO A 14 -11.78 9.03 10.80
CA PRO A 14 -11.85 8.67 12.21
C PRO A 14 -12.95 7.63 12.48
N LEU A 15 -12.94 6.55 11.69
CA LEU A 15 -13.77 5.38 11.88
C LEU A 15 -12.95 4.10 11.64
N PRO A 16 -13.21 3.02 12.40
CA PRO A 16 -12.61 1.72 12.14
C PRO A 16 -12.92 1.21 10.74
N LEU A 17 -11.97 0.51 10.13
CA LEU A 17 -12.12 -0.01 8.77
C LEU A 17 -13.34 -0.92 8.61
N ALA A 18 -13.68 -1.74 9.62
CA ALA A 18 -14.88 -2.58 9.59
C ALA A 18 -16.18 -1.77 9.44
N GLU A 19 -16.28 -0.59 10.05
CA GLU A 19 -17.44 0.30 9.91
C GLU A 19 -17.51 0.94 8.53
N ILE A 20 -16.35 1.33 7.97
CA ILE A 20 -16.24 1.81 6.58
C ILE A 20 -16.74 0.75 5.60
N VAL A 21 -16.33 -0.51 5.81
CA VAL A 21 -16.75 -1.63 4.99
C VAL A 21 -18.26 -1.88 5.10
N ALA A 22 -18.80 -1.88 6.32
CA ALA A 22 -20.24 -2.05 6.54
C ALA A 22 -21.08 -0.92 5.91
N ARG A 23 -20.58 0.31 5.95
CA ARG A 23 -21.21 1.48 5.30
C ARG A 23 -21.16 1.38 3.77
N GLY A 24 -20.10 0.81 3.22
CA GLY A 24 -19.91 0.61 1.78
C GLY A 24 -19.62 1.88 0.97
N THR A 25 -19.32 3.00 1.62
CA THR A 25 -18.94 4.26 0.96
C THR A 25 -18.09 5.14 1.88
N LEU A 26 -17.25 5.99 1.29
CA LEU A 26 -16.51 7.04 2.01
C LEU A 26 -17.25 8.39 2.04
N GLU A 27 -18.37 8.51 1.32
CA GLU A 27 -19.11 9.76 1.20
C GLU A 27 -19.68 10.22 2.53
N GLY A 28 -19.62 11.54 2.80
CA GLY A 28 -20.17 12.15 4.01
C GLY A 28 -19.43 11.77 5.31
N LEU A 29 -18.19 11.29 5.20
CA LEU A 29 -17.32 11.05 6.35
C LEU A 29 -16.40 12.25 6.62
N PRO A 30 -16.05 12.50 7.90
CA PRO A 30 -15.00 13.46 8.22
C PRO A 30 -13.66 13.02 7.65
N LEU A 31 -12.95 13.97 7.04
CA LEU A 31 -11.65 13.76 6.39
C LEU A 31 -10.58 14.60 7.10
N HIS A 32 -9.57 13.96 7.65
CA HIS A 32 -8.39 14.61 8.22
C HIS A 32 -7.21 14.45 7.26
N TRP A 33 -6.72 15.54 6.70
CA TRP A 33 -5.67 15.49 5.69
C TRP A 33 -4.28 15.38 6.32
N ALA A 34 -3.42 14.57 5.70
CA ALA A 34 -1.98 14.69 5.90
C ALA A 34 -1.49 16.10 5.47
N PRO A 35 -0.36 16.59 5.99
CA PRO A 35 0.22 17.85 5.51
C PRO A 35 0.46 17.79 3.99
N GLY A 36 0.11 18.87 3.30
CA GLY A 36 0.36 18.98 1.86
C GLY A 36 1.85 19.10 1.56
N LEU A 37 2.27 18.55 0.42
CA LEU A 37 3.65 18.69 -0.07
C LEU A 37 3.78 19.74 -1.16
N GLU A 38 5.01 20.17 -1.40
CA GLU A 38 5.37 21.07 -2.50
C GLU A 38 4.99 20.49 -3.87
N SER A 39 5.05 21.34 -4.91
CA SER A 39 4.80 20.89 -6.28
C SER A 39 5.65 19.67 -6.62
N LEU A 40 5.08 18.77 -7.44
CA LEU A 40 5.76 17.57 -7.92
C LEU A 40 6.16 16.56 -6.84
N ARG A 41 5.64 16.69 -5.62
CA ARG A 41 5.77 15.68 -4.57
C ARG A 41 4.41 15.09 -4.22
N PHE A 42 4.42 13.86 -3.74
CA PHE A 42 3.23 13.20 -3.21
C PHE A 42 3.58 12.28 -2.05
N GLN A 43 2.54 11.94 -1.29
CA GLN A 43 2.56 10.84 -0.33
C GLN A 43 1.46 9.84 -0.70
N ALA A 44 1.76 8.56 -0.57
CA ALA A 44 0.86 7.47 -0.95
C ALA A 44 0.99 6.29 0.01
N ASP A 45 0.10 5.31 -0.15
CA ASP A 45 0.09 4.04 0.57
C ASP A 45 0.19 4.17 2.09
N PRO A 46 -0.74 4.89 2.75
CA PRO A 46 -0.67 5.06 4.19
C PRO A 46 -0.97 3.76 4.94
N PHE A 47 -0.09 3.38 5.87
CA PHE A 47 -0.30 2.31 6.86
C PHE A 47 -0.06 2.81 8.27
N GLY A 48 -0.97 2.48 9.19
CA GLY A 48 -1.06 3.12 10.50
C GLY A 48 -0.71 2.20 11.65
N TYR A 49 -0.07 2.76 12.66
CA TYR A 49 0.24 2.08 13.90
C TYR A 49 0.01 3.01 15.11
N TRP A 50 -0.75 2.56 16.10
CA TRP A 50 -1.00 3.31 17.34
C TRP A 50 0.00 2.93 18.43
N ARG A 51 0.65 3.92 19.04
CA ARG A 51 1.53 3.70 20.20
C ARG A 51 1.54 4.93 21.11
N GLY A 52 1.40 4.72 22.41
CA GLY A 52 1.47 5.82 23.38
C GLY A 52 0.47 6.95 23.15
N GLY A 53 -0.72 6.65 22.61
CA GLY A 53 -1.75 7.65 22.31
C GLY A 53 -1.50 8.49 21.04
N LEU A 54 -0.45 8.17 20.28
CA LEU A 54 -0.16 8.77 18.98
C LEU A 54 -0.43 7.78 17.86
N LEU A 55 -0.86 8.31 16.72
CA LEU A 55 -1.00 7.58 15.46
C LEU A 55 0.22 7.87 14.59
N TYR A 56 0.94 6.81 14.22
CA TYR A 56 2.07 6.84 13.31
C TYR A 56 1.61 6.32 11.95
N VAL A 57 1.67 7.16 10.91
CA VAL A 57 1.24 6.82 9.56
C VAL A 57 2.47 6.75 8.66
N PHE A 58 2.87 5.54 8.28
CA PHE A 58 3.96 5.29 7.35
C PHE A 58 3.45 5.45 5.92
N VAL A 59 4.20 6.16 5.08
CA VAL A 59 3.80 6.52 3.71
C VAL A 59 4.98 6.38 2.76
N GLU A 60 4.69 6.04 1.50
CA GLU A 60 5.59 6.36 0.40
C GLU A 60 5.67 7.89 0.29
N THR A 61 6.88 8.44 0.23
CA THR A 61 7.15 9.83 -0.16
C THR A 61 7.97 9.83 -1.44
N PHE A 62 7.46 10.55 -2.45
CA PHE A 62 8.05 10.58 -3.78
C PHE A 62 8.20 12.00 -4.31
N ASP A 63 9.35 12.31 -4.92
CA ASP A 63 9.60 13.55 -5.63
C ASP A 63 9.80 13.26 -7.13
N TYR A 64 8.93 13.80 -7.99
CA TYR A 64 9.08 13.61 -9.44
C TYR A 64 10.39 14.18 -9.99
N ARG A 65 11.14 15.00 -9.26
CA ARG A 65 12.49 15.47 -9.61
C ARG A 65 13.54 14.38 -9.35
N HIS A 66 13.40 13.63 -8.25
CA HIS A 66 14.27 12.53 -7.81
C HIS A 66 13.42 11.26 -7.65
N PRO A 67 13.23 10.45 -8.72
CA PRO A 67 12.12 9.52 -8.85
C PRO A 67 12.37 8.19 -8.12
N VAL A 68 12.75 8.27 -6.86
CA VAL A 68 12.97 7.13 -5.95
C VAL A 68 12.06 7.35 -4.75
N GLY A 69 11.13 6.42 -4.53
CA GLY A 69 10.23 6.43 -3.40
C GLY A 69 10.99 6.08 -2.13
N THR A 70 10.67 6.78 -1.05
CA THR A 70 11.25 6.58 0.28
C THR A 70 10.13 6.44 1.29
N ILE A 71 10.40 5.84 2.45
CA ILE A 71 9.39 5.73 3.50
C ILE A 71 9.62 6.83 4.54
N ASP A 72 8.57 7.61 4.79
CA ASP A 72 8.49 8.57 5.88
C ASP A 72 7.36 8.16 6.84
N VAL A 73 7.42 8.65 8.08
CA VAL A 73 6.34 8.54 9.07
C VAL A 73 5.78 9.91 9.37
N LEU A 74 4.46 10.01 9.33
CA LEU A 74 3.67 11.16 9.76
C LEU A 74 3.06 10.85 11.12
N VAL A 75 3.27 11.72 12.10
CA VAL A 75 2.79 11.52 13.46
C VAL A 75 1.59 12.42 13.71
N PHE A 76 0.52 11.84 14.25
CA PHE A 76 -0.71 12.54 14.61
C PHE A 76 -1.05 12.27 16.08
N ASP A 77 -1.69 13.25 16.72
CA ASP A 77 -2.26 13.04 18.05
C ASP A 77 -3.59 12.27 17.99
N ALA A 78 -4.19 11.99 19.15
CA ALA A 78 -5.47 11.29 19.25
C ALA A 78 -6.66 12.02 18.60
N ALA A 79 -6.53 13.32 18.30
CA ALA A 79 -7.51 14.11 17.58
C ALA A 79 -7.17 14.23 16.07
N TYR A 80 -6.24 13.41 15.59
CA TYR A 80 -5.75 13.38 14.21
C TYR A 80 -5.15 14.71 13.75
N ARG A 81 -4.60 15.50 14.68
CA ARG A 81 -3.83 16.70 14.35
C ARG A 81 -2.38 16.31 14.09
N PHE A 82 -1.83 16.82 13.00
CA PHE A 82 -0.44 16.58 12.63
C PHE A 82 0.52 17.13 13.70
N VAL A 83 1.51 16.33 14.08
CA VAL A 83 2.53 16.65 15.07
C VAL A 83 3.88 16.86 14.39
N GLU A 84 4.37 15.86 13.66
CA GLU A 84 5.67 15.90 12.99
C GLU A 84 5.77 14.87 11.86
N GLN A 85 6.79 15.02 11.02
CA GLN A 85 7.16 14.08 9.98
C GLN A 85 8.64 13.72 10.12
N ARG A 86 8.98 12.43 9.99
CA ARG A 86 10.35 11.94 10.04
C ARG A 86 10.64 10.96 8.91
N PRO A 87 11.86 10.94 8.36
CA PRO A 87 12.27 9.88 7.44
C PRO A 87 12.45 8.56 8.19
N VAL A 88 12.10 7.45 7.53
CA VAL A 88 12.12 6.11 8.12
C VAL A 88 13.08 5.19 7.38
N LEU A 89 12.90 5.04 6.07
CA LEU A 89 13.77 4.19 5.23
C LEU A 89 14.08 4.88 3.91
N ARG A 90 15.36 4.85 3.55
CA ARG A 90 15.87 5.32 2.26
C ARG A 90 16.85 4.28 1.74
N GLU A 91 16.61 3.83 0.53
CA GLU A 91 17.45 2.84 -0.15
C GLU A 91 17.85 3.35 -1.55
N PRO A 92 18.85 2.74 -2.20
CA PRO A 92 19.20 3.04 -3.59
C PRO A 92 18.09 2.68 -4.59
N TRP A 93 17.07 1.95 -4.17
CA TRP A 93 15.91 1.54 -4.95
C TRP A 93 14.62 2.17 -4.40
N HIS A 94 13.58 2.17 -5.22
CA HIS A 94 12.25 2.66 -4.87
C HIS A 94 11.61 1.80 -3.78
N LEU A 95 11.06 2.46 -2.75
CA LEU A 95 10.26 1.85 -1.69
C LEU A 95 8.83 2.42 -1.73
N SER A 96 7.83 1.55 -1.61
CA SER A 96 6.41 1.93 -1.52
C SER A 96 5.64 0.99 -0.57
N TYR A 97 4.32 1.14 -0.46
CA TYR A 97 3.44 0.22 0.27
C TYR A 97 3.97 -0.28 1.65
N PRO A 98 4.27 0.62 2.60
CA PRO A 98 4.99 0.34 3.84
C PRO A 98 4.13 -0.32 4.92
N VAL A 99 3.76 -1.60 4.76
CA VAL A 99 2.94 -2.29 5.75
C VAL A 99 3.66 -2.37 7.10
N VAL A 100 3.03 -1.84 8.15
CA VAL A 100 3.52 -1.89 9.54
C VAL A 100 2.60 -2.75 10.41
N PHE A 101 3.17 -3.69 11.19
CA PHE A 101 2.38 -4.61 12.01
C PHE A 101 3.23 -5.25 13.12
N ASP A 102 2.56 -5.73 14.18
CA ASP A 102 3.21 -6.56 15.20
C ASP A 102 3.06 -8.04 14.85
N ALA A 103 4.14 -8.80 15.05
CA ALA A 103 4.14 -10.24 14.86
C ALA A 103 5.34 -10.86 15.56
N GLU A 104 5.12 -12.05 16.15
CA GLU A 104 6.19 -12.88 16.73
C GLU A 104 7.04 -12.12 17.77
N GLY A 105 6.41 -11.20 18.53
CA GLY A 105 7.04 -10.42 19.59
C GLY A 105 7.75 -9.14 19.13
N GLU A 106 7.70 -8.81 17.85
CA GLU A 106 8.41 -7.69 17.25
C GLU A 106 7.46 -6.78 16.46
N THR A 107 7.87 -5.52 16.24
CA THR A 107 7.20 -4.61 15.30
C THR A 107 7.96 -4.61 13.98
N TRP A 108 7.25 -4.89 12.90
CA TRP A 108 7.79 -5.05 11.55
C TRP A 108 7.33 -3.94 10.62
N LEU A 109 8.23 -3.53 9.72
CA LEU A 109 7.97 -2.69 8.57
C LEU A 109 8.33 -3.48 7.31
N MET A 110 7.36 -3.64 6.42
CA MET A 110 7.49 -4.43 5.20
C MET A 110 7.11 -3.57 3.98
N PRO A 111 8.05 -2.77 3.45
CA PRO A 111 7.81 -2.01 2.24
C PRO A 111 7.88 -2.91 1.01
N GLU A 112 7.14 -2.54 -0.02
CA GLU A 112 7.40 -3.00 -1.38
C GLU A 112 8.75 -2.47 -1.84
N ALA A 113 9.54 -3.34 -2.47
CA ALA A 113 10.90 -3.04 -2.91
C ALA A 113 11.27 -3.91 -4.13
N ASN A 114 10.42 -4.00 -5.15
CA ASN A 114 10.57 -4.91 -6.29
C ASN A 114 11.93 -4.77 -6.99
N GLN A 115 12.46 -3.56 -7.08
CA GLN A 115 13.78 -3.27 -7.67
C GLN A 115 14.95 -3.89 -6.88
N SER A 116 14.77 -4.22 -5.61
CA SER A 116 15.77 -4.92 -4.79
C SER A 116 15.85 -6.43 -5.08
N GLY A 117 14.85 -6.98 -5.78
CA GLY A 117 14.74 -8.41 -6.08
C GLY A 117 14.30 -9.29 -4.92
N ARG A 118 13.92 -8.72 -3.77
CA ARG A 118 13.52 -9.45 -2.56
C ARG A 118 12.45 -8.70 -1.77
N LEU A 119 11.69 -9.42 -0.95
CA LEU A 119 10.79 -8.82 0.05
C LEU A 119 11.47 -8.83 1.42
N THR A 120 11.94 -7.67 1.87
CA THR A 120 12.66 -7.52 3.14
C THR A 120 11.72 -7.04 4.24
N LEU A 121 11.75 -7.70 5.40
CA LEU A 121 11.12 -7.21 6.61
C LEU A 121 12.17 -6.52 7.46
N TYR A 122 11.85 -5.31 7.87
CA TYR A 122 12.66 -4.51 8.77
C TYR A 122 12.07 -4.58 10.18
N ARG A 123 12.92 -4.82 11.17
CA ARG A 123 12.54 -4.83 12.59
C ARG A 123 12.78 -3.46 13.21
N ALA A 124 11.84 -2.97 14.03
CA ALA A 124 12.03 -1.72 14.76
C ALA A 124 13.12 -1.90 15.84
N VAL A 125 14.23 -1.16 15.73
CA VAL A 125 15.27 -1.14 16.76
C VAL A 125 15.09 0.05 17.71
N ALA A 126 14.54 1.16 17.20
CA ALA A 126 13.90 2.20 18.00
C ALA A 126 12.76 2.80 17.18
N PHE A 127 11.54 2.62 17.67
CA PHE A 127 10.35 3.11 17.00
C PHE A 127 10.20 4.63 17.21
N PRO A 128 9.75 5.41 16.21
CA PRO A 128 9.17 4.98 14.94
C PRO A 128 10.12 4.96 13.73
N ASP A 129 11.34 5.45 13.84
CA ASP A 129 12.16 5.87 12.69
C ASP A 129 13.48 5.09 12.52
N ARG A 130 13.83 4.21 13.46
CA ARG A 130 15.04 3.37 13.35
C ARG A 130 14.70 1.89 13.22
N TRP A 131 15.01 1.36 12.05
CA TRP A 131 14.72 -0.01 11.63
C TRP A 131 15.97 -0.69 11.08
N GLU A 132 16.03 -2.02 11.17
CA GLU A 132 17.11 -2.83 10.59
C GLU A 132 16.53 -3.95 9.71
N PRO A 133 17.12 -4.26 8.56
CA PRO A 133 16.71 -5.42 7.77
C PRO A 133 16.99 -6.69 8.57
N ALA A 134 15.96 -7.48 8.83
CA ALA A 134 16.05 -8.60 9.76
C ALA A 134 15.59 -9.93 9.16
N LEU A 135 14.60 -9.93 8.26
CA LEU A 135 14.14 -11.13 7.56
C LEU A 135 13.94 -10.85 6.07
N THR A 136 14.02 -11.90 5.26
CA THR A 136 13.65 -11.86 3.85
C THR A 136 12.62 -12.94 3.58
N ILE A 137 11.48 -12.55 3.02
CA ILE A 137 10.49 -13.48 2.51
C ILE A 137 10.87 -13.82 1.07
N THR A 138 11.19 -15.09 0.84
CA THR A 138 11.55 -15.60 -0.49
C THR A 138 10.39 -16.40 -1.03
N VAL A 139 9.75 -15.88 -2.08
CA VAL A 139 8.66 -16.52 -2.82
C VAL A 139 8.91 -16.32 -4.30
N ASP A 140 8.63 -17.35 -5.10
CA ASP A 140 8.68 -17.29 -6.56
C ASP A 140 7.24 -17.34 -7.12
N PRO A 141 6.80 -16.33 -7.91
CA PRO A 141 7.56 -15.15 -8.32
C PRO A 141 7.64 -14.07 -7.23
N ALA A 142 8.63 -13.17 -7.36
CA ALA A 142 8.92 -12.14 -6.37
C ALA A 142 7.68 -11.27 -6.06
N PRO A 143 7.36 -11.02 -4.77
CA PRO A 143 6.19 -10.25 -4.37
C PRO A 143 6.28 -8.74 -4.66
N VAL A 144 5.15 -8.18 -5.08
CA VAL A 144 4.87 -6.74 -5.23
C VAL A 144 3.56 -6.40 -4.52
N ASP A 145 3.54 -5.27 -3.80
CA ASP A 145 2.47 -4.85 -2.89
C ASP A 145 2.07 -5.94 -1.88
N ALA A 146 3.08 -6.61 -1.33
CA ALA A 146 2.86 -7.77 -0.48
C ALA A 146 2.07 -7.38 0.78
N THR A 147 1.01 -8.11 1.06
CA THR A 147 0.09 -7.84 2.17
C THR A 147 -0.01 -9.08 3.06
N PRO A 148 0.47 -9.03 4.32
CA PRO A 148 0.50 -10.17 5.22
C PRO A 148 -0.81 -10.27 6.01
N LEU A 149 -1.19 -11.49 6.38
CA LEU A 149 -2.32 -11.76 7.25
C LEU A 149 -2.06 -13.02 8.07
N TRP A 150 -2.17 -12.91 9.40
CA TRP A 150 -2.26 -14.09 10.26
C TRP A 150 -3.72 -14.54 10.35
N HIS A 151 -4.03 -15.74 9.86
CA HIS A 151 -5.39 -16.27 9.86
C HIS A 151 -5.39 -17.79 9.96
N LYS A 152 -6.24 -18.33 10.85
CA LYS A 152 -6.38 -19.78 11.11
C LYS A 152 -5.03 -20.48 11.40
N GLY A 153 -4.20 -19.85 12.22
CA GLY A 153 -2.92 -20.42 12.68
C GLY A 153 -1.79 -20.40 11.65
N ARG A 154 -1.90 -19.54 10.63
CA ARG A 154 -0.93 -19.47 9.53
C ARG A 154 -0.77 -18.06 9.00
N TRP A 155 0.43 -17.74 8.52
CA TRP A 155 0.70 -16.55 7.74
C TRP A 155 0.26 -16.78 6.29
N TRP A 156 -0.48 -15.82 5.78
CA TRP A 156 -0.84 -15.67 4.37
C TRP A 156 -0.19 -14.41 3.84
N LEU A 157 0.31 -14.45 2.61
CA LEU A 157 0.85 -13.30 1.89
C LEU A 157 0.08 -13.16 0.58
N PHE A 158 -0.61 -12.04 0.42
CA PHE A 158 -1.29 -11.66 -0.82
C PHE A 158 -0.38 -10.72 -1.60
N TYR A 159 -0.12 -10.99 -2.88
CA TYR A 159 0.81 -10.17 -3.66
C TYR A 159 0.52 -10.24 -5.16
N THR A 160 1.02 -9.26 -5.91
CA THR A 160 1.17 -9.35 -7.37
C THR A 160 2.63 -9.59 -7.73
N SER A 161 2.94 -9.83 -9.01
CA SER A 161 4.33 -10.02 -9.43
C SER A 161 4.61 -9.45 -10.80
N THR A 162 5.83 -8.98 -11.06
CA THR A 162 6.24 -8.50 -12.39
C THR A 162 6.70 -9.61 -13.33
N ALA A 163 6.65 -10.89 -12.94
CA ALA A 163 7.13 -12.02 -13.75
C ALA A 163 6.53 -12.08 -15.17
N HIS A 164 5.31 -11.56 -15.34
CA HIS A 164 4.63 -11.46 -16.65
C HIS A 164 4.37 -10.00 -17.06
N GLY A 165 5.26 -9.08 -16.69
CA GLY A 165 5.11 -7.65 -16.99
C GLY A 165 3.84 -7.05 -16.39
N GLN A 166 3.12 -6.25 -17.18
CA GLN A 166 1.89 -5.58 -16.73
C GLN A 166 0.74 -6.56 -16.41
N ASP A 167 0.72 -7.73 -17.06
CA ASP A 167 -0.29 -8.75 -16.79
C ASP A 167 -0.10 -9.36 -15.40
N GLY A 168 1.16 -9.49 -14.96
CA GLY A 168 1.49 -9.92 -13.61
C GLY A 168 1.05 -8.94 -12.51
N MET A 169 1.06 -7.63 -12.78
CA MET A 169 0.47 -6.60 -11.90
C MET A 169 -1.06 -6.65 -11.83
N SER A 170 -1.67 -7.50 -12.66
CA SER A 170 -3.10 -7.78 -12.66
C SER A 170 -3.41 -9.20 -12.19
N ALA A 171 -2.45 -9.91 -11.61
CA ALA A 171 -2.56 -11.29 -11.16
C ALA A 171 -2.29 -11.40 -9.65
N LEU A 172 -3.31 -11.77 -8.89
CA LEU A 172 -3.18 -12.04 -7.45
C LEU A 172 -2.57 -13.41 -7.25
N ASN A 173 -1.51 -13.46 -6.46
CA ASN A 173 -0.86 -14.65 -5.98
C ASN A 173 -0.96 -14.70 -4.46
N ILE A 174 -0.88 -15.91 -3.93
CA ILE A 174 -0.90 -16.20 -2.50
C ILE A 174 0.29 -17.09 -2.15
N ALA A 175 0.93 -16.82 -1.03
CA ALA A 175 1.87 -17.75 -0.40
C ALA A 175 1.53 -17.89 1.08
N PHE A 176 1.98 -18.97 1.71
CA PHE A 176 1.72 -19.22 3.11
C PHE A 176 2.90 -19.82 3.86
N ALA A 177 2.98 -19.58 5.16
CA ALA A 177 4.03 -20.07 6.04
C ALA A 177 3.54 -20.20 7.49
N ASP A 178 4.17 -21.06 8.28
CA ASP A 178 3.85 -21.18 9.71
C ASP A 178 4.50 -20.07 10.55
N ARG A 179 5.55 -19.42 10.02
CA ARG A 179 6.29 -18.32 10.64
C ARG A 179 6.68 -17.28 9.60
N LEU A 180 6.90 -16.03 10.01
CA LEU A 180 7.37 -14.96 9.11
C LEU A 180 8.69 -15.29 8.41
N ALA A 181 9.59 -15.96 9.13
CA ALA A 181 10.88 -16.43 8.59
C ALA A 181 10.74 -17.52 7.51
N GLY A 182 9.53 -18.05 7.29
CA GLY A 182 9.26 -19.12 6.35
C GLY A 182 9.55 -20.52 6.91
N PRO A 183 9.70 -21.53 6.03
CA PRO A 183 9.65 -21.41 4.57
C PRO A 183 8.27 -20.96 4.09
N TRP A 184 8.25 -20.17 3.01
CA TRP A 184 7.01 -19.73 2.36
C TRP A 184 6.71 -20.62 1.16
N THR A 185 5.49 -21.14 1.14
CA THR A 185 4.99 -22.02 0.08
C THR A 185 4.02 -21.25 -0.82
N PRO A 186 4.30 -21.10 -2.13
CA PRO A 186 3.32 -20.56 -3.08
C PRO A 186 2.06 -21.43 -3.12
N HIS A 187 0.90 -20.79 -3.16
CA HIS A 187 -0.37 -21.50 -3.30
C HIS A 187 -0.44 -22.19 -4.67
N PRO A 188 -0.86 -23.48 -4.76
CA PRO A 188 -0.80 -24.26 -5.99
C PRO A 188 -1.72 -23.73 -7.11
N ALA A 189 -2.76 -22.98 -6.76
CA ALA A 189 -3.65 -22.34 -7.73
C ALA A 189 -3.17 -20.95 -8.19
N ASN A 190 -1.92 -20.56 -7.91
CA ASN A 190 -1.39 -19.28 -8.37
C ASN A 190 -1.28 -19.20 -9.91
N PRO A 191 -1.60 -18.05 -10.52
CA PRO A 191 -2.29 -16.91 -9.90
C PRO A 191 -3.75 -17.26 -9.59
N VAL A 192 -4.16 -17.02 -8.34
CA VAL A 192 -5.51 -17.38 -7.86
C VAL A 192 -6.61 -16.50 -8.45
N ARG A 193 -6.24 -15.33 -8.98
CA ARG A 193 -7.15 -14.41 -9.65
C ARG A 193 -6.40 -13.53 -10.64
N THR A 194 -7.04 -13.20 -11.76
CA THR A 194 -6.51 -12.25 -12.75
C THR A 194 -7.55 -11.17 -13.05
N GLY A 195 -7.07 -9.99 -13.46
CA GLY A 195 -7.90 -8.86 -13.85
C GLY A 195 -7.50 -7.55 -13.16
N ARG A 196 -7.55 -6.46 -13.94
CA ARG A 196 -7.12 -5.12 -13.49
C ARG A 196 -7.99 -4.51 -12.39
N ALA A 197 -9.20 -5.03 -12.18
CA ALA A 197 -10.18 -4.43 -11.27
C ALA A 197 -10.15 -4.99 -9.84
N SER A 198 -9.43 -6.10 -9.60
CA SER A 198 -9.63 -6.87 -8.36
C SER A 198 -8.48 -7.83 -8.00
N SER A 199 -7.24 -7.51 -8.37
CA SER A 199 -6.09 -8.42 -8.15
C SER A 199 -4.92 -7.81 -7.39
N ARG A 200 -4.67 -6.52 -7.53
CA ARG A 200 -3.51 -5.86 -6.92
C ARG A 200 -3.84 -5.47 -5.48
N PRO A 201 -3.11 -5.91 -4.43
CA PRO A 201 -3.39 -5.48 -3.07
C PRO A 201 -3.37 -3.95 -2.92
N GLY A 202 -4.23 -3.45 -2.03
CA GLY A 202 -4.44 -2.02 -1.84
C GLY A 202 -4.91 -1.68 -0.43
N GLY A 203 -4.36 -2.33 0.59
CA GLY A 203 -4.63 -2.03 1.99
C GLY A 203 -4.65 -3.24 2.93
N THR A 204 -5.33 -3.08 4.07
CA THR A 204 -5.32 -4.07 5.17
C THR A 204 -6.46 -5.07 5.02
N PRO A 205 -6.19 -6.39 5.05
CA PRO A 205 -7.24 -7.40 5.05
C PRO A 205 -8.05 -7.38 6.36
N ILE A 206 -9.34 -7.63 6.27
CA ILE A 206 -10.24 -7.77 7.43
C ILE A 206 -10.72 -9.20 7.52
N VAL A 207 -10.65 -9.80 8.71
CA VAL A 207 -11.32 -11.06 8.99
C VAL A 207 -12.69 -10.77 9.59
N THR A 208 -13.75 -11.20 8.93
CA THR A 208 -15.13 -11.03 9.40
C THR A 208 -15.44 -12.00 10.56
N ALA A 209 -16.56 -11.76 11.27
CA ALA A 209 -16.97 -12.62 12.39
C ALA A 209 -17.24 -14.09 11.97
N ASP A 210 -17.66 -14.32 10.73
CA ASP A 210 -17.85 -15.65 10.11
C ASP A 210 -16.56 -16.22 9.50
N GLY A 211 -15.41 -15.55 9.68
CA GLY A 211 -14.10 -16.03 9.28
C GLY A 211 -13.78 -15.91 7.79
N ARG A 212 -14.55 -15.11 7.03
CA ARG A 212 -14.19 -14.70 5.66
C ARG A 212 -13.13 -13.60 5.71
N ILE A 213 -12.38 -13.46 4.61
CA ILE A 213 -11.38 -12.40 4.48
C ILE A 213 -11.88 -11.39 3.46
N LEU A 214 -11.88 -10.12 3.83
CA LEU A 214 -12.12 -8.99 2.92
C LEU A 214 -10.77 -8.36 2.63
N LEU A 215 -10.24 -8.57 1.43
CA LEU A 215 -8.96 -8.03 1.00
C LEU A 215 -9.18 -6.78 0.14
N PRO A 216 -8.78 -5.57 0.58
CA PRO A 216 -8.72 -4.41 -0.28
C PRO A 216 -7.77 -4.65 -1.46
N VAL A 217 -8.29 -4.50 -2.68
CA VAL A 217 -7.53 -4.61 -3.93
C VAL A 217 -7.81 -3.41 -4.83
N GLN A 218 -6.79 -2.92 -5.53
CA GLN A 218 -6.89 -1.80 -6.44
C GLN A 218 -7.72 -2.17 -7.67
N ASP A 219 -8.64 -1.28 -8.03
CA ASP A 219 -9.28 -1.25 -9.34
C ASP A 219 -8.52 -0.30 -10.26
N CYS A 220 -7.65 -0.90 -11.07
CA CYS A 220 -6.84 -0.26 -12.09
C CYS A 220 -7.48 -0.30 -13.49
N SER A 221 -8.78 -0.63 -13.63
CA SER A 221 -9.44 -0.82 -14.93
C SER A 221 -9.45 0.46 -15.80
N ARG A 222 -9.69 1.62 -15.17
CA ARG A 222 -9.75 2.93 -15.85
C ARG A 222 -8.43 3.71 -15.80
N THR A 223 -7.84 3.80 -14.61
CA THR A 223 -6.55 4.46 -14.36
C THR A 223 -5.84 3.71 -13.24
N TYR A 224 -4.53 3.86 -13.12
CA TYR A 224 -3.77 3.27 -12.02
C TYR A 224 -4.36 3.75 -10.69
N GLY A 225 -4.77 2.82 -9.82
CA GLY A 225 -5.36 3.17 -8.54
C GLY A 225 -6.67 3.95 -8.64
N GLY A 226 -7.54 3.63 -9.61
CA GLY A 226 -8.77 4.39 -9.85
C GLY A 226 -9.81 4.25 -8.74
N ALA A 227 -9.76 3.15 -7.98
CA ALA A 227 -10.62 2.84 -6.85
C ALA A 227 -10.03 1.65 -6.09
N VAL A 228 -10.66 1.29 -4.96
CA VAL A 228 -10.42 0.03 -4.25
C VAL A 228 -11.68 -0.82 -4.29
N THR A 229 -11.55 -2.09 -4.60
CA THR A 229 -12.59 -3.11 -4.50
C THR A 229 -12.26 -4.02 -3.33
N LEU A 230 -13.26 -4.40 -2.52
CA LEU A 230 -13.08 -5.47 -1.54
C LEU A 230 -13.22 -6.81 -2.24
N LEU A 231 -12.14 -7.58 -2.27
CA LEU A 231 -12.19 -8.98 -2.68
C LEU A 231 -12.65 -9.81 -1.49
N GLU A 232 -13.85 -10.38 -1.59
CA GLU A 232 -14.42 -11.24 -0.58
C GLU A 232 -13.93 -12.67 -0.81
N ILE A 233 -12.97 -13.10 0.00
CA ILE A 233 -12.39 -14.45 -0.05
C ILE A 233 -13.25 -15.35 0.83
N GLU A 234 -14.01 -16.22 0.16
CA GLU A 234 -14.99 -17.14 0.75
C GLU A 234 -14.33 -18.45 1.18
N THR A 235 -13.30 -18.89 0.45
CA THR A 235 -12.49 -20.07 0.79
C THR A 235 -11.02 -19.75 0.60
N LEU A 236 -10.24 -20.03 1.63
CA LEU A 236 -8.78 -19.99 1.61
C LEU A 236 -8.24 -21.10 2.51
N ASP A 237 -7.58 -22.07 1.89
CA ASP A 237 -6.74 -23.07 2.54
C ASP A 237 -5.50 -23.33 1.65
N GLU A 238 -4.66 -24.30 1.99
CA GLU A 238 -3.40 -24.57 1.28
C GLU A 238 -3.59 -25.02 -0.18
N THR A 239 -4.81 -25.41 -0.54
CA THR A 239 -5.11 -26.05 -1.82
C THR A 239 -6.26 -25.40 -2.57
N ARG A 240 -7.13 -24.68 -1.87
CA ARG A 240 -8.37 -24.10 -2.42
C ARG A 240 -8.42 -22.60 -2.17
N PHE A 241 -8.86 -21.91 -3.21
CA PHE A 241 -9.17 -20.50 -3.18
C PHE A 241 -10.49 -20.24 -3.90
N ALA A 242 -11.38 -19.47 -3.28
CA ALA A 242 -12.57 -18.95 -3.92
C ALA A 242 -12.83 -17.53 -3.41
N ALA A 243 -13.07 -16.60 -4.34
CA ALA A 243 -13.34 -15.22 -4.01
C ALA A 243 -14.22 -14.54 -5.07
N ARG A 244 -14.99 -13.54 -4.64
CA ARG A 244 -15.76 -12.67 -5.52
C ARG A 244 -15.44 -11.19 -5.25
N ALA A 245 -15.53 -10.38 -6.29
CA ALA A 245 -15.44 -8.94 -6.14
C ALA A 245 -16.71 -8.43 -5.41
N GLY A 246 -16.50 -7.71 -4.31
CA GLY A 246 -17.56 -7.10 -3.51
C GLY A 246 -17.63 -5.60 -3.72
N THR A 247 -17.82 -4.87 -2.63
CA THR A 247 -18.02 -3.41 -2.62
C THR A 247 -16.82 -2.66 -3.21
N ARG A 248 -17.11 -1.62 -4.00
CA ARG A 248 -16.13 -0.75 -4.63
C ARG A 248 -16.17 0.65 -4.01
N PHE A 249 -15.02 1.12 -3.54
CA PHE A 249 -14.80 2.43 -2.93
C PHE A 249 -14.11 3.39 -3.89
N THR A 250 -14.62 4.61 -3.98
CA THR A 250 -14.01 5.72 -4.71
C THR A 250 -13.66 6.84 -3.76
N ALA A 251 -12.77 7.73 -4.21
CA ALA A 251 -12.55 9.01 -3.53
C ALA A 251 -13.89 9.74 -3.32
N PRO A 252 -14.18 10.24 -2.11
CA PRO A 252 -15.42 10.95 -1.86
C PRO A 252 -15.44 12.31 -2.56
N LEU A 253 -16.61 12.85 -2.87
CA LEU A 253 -16.74 14.17 -3.51
C LEU A 253 -16.06 15.29 -2.70
N ALA A 254 -16.11 15.19 -1.37
CA ALA A 254 -15.45 16.12 -0.45
C ALA A 254 -13.91 16.09 -0.55
N ALA A 255 -13.31 15.08 -1.20
CA ALA A 255 -11.87 15.02 -1.45
C ALA A 255 -11.42 15.86 -2.65
N ALA A 256 -12.32 16.57 -3.34
CA ALA A 256 -11.95 17.44 -4.45
C ALA A 256 -10.81 18.42 -4.06
N PRO A 257 -9.79 18.63 -4.92
CA PRO A 257 -9.69 18.18 -6.31
C PRO A 257 -9.12 16.75 -6.51
N PHE A 258 -8.93 15.97 -5.44
CA PHE A 258 -8.37 14.61 -5.48
C PHE A 258 -9.43 13.53 -5.75
N GLY A 259 -10.23 13.70 -6.81
CA GLY A 259 -11.29 12.75 -7.19
C GLY A 259 -10.86 11.67 -8.20
N ALA A 260 -9.60 11.65 -8.64
CA ALA A 260 -9.15 10.86 -9.80
C ALA A 260 -8.68 9.44 -9.45
N GLY A 261 -8.62 9.08 -8.18
CA GLY A 261 -8.21 7.75 -7.73
C GLY A 261 -8.20 7.62 -6.21
N LEU A 262 -8.14 6.37 -5.76
CA LEU A 262 -8.01 5.91 -4.38
C LEU A 262 -7.42 4.50 -4.49
N HIS A 263 -6.21 4.27 -3.97
CA HIS A 263 -5.55 2.96 -4.16
C HIS A 263 -5.14 2.25 -2.87
N THR A 264 -5.23 2.93 -1.74
CA THR A 264 -5.01 2.31 -0.43
C THR A 264 -6.21 2.52 0.48
N LEU A 265 -6.61 1.45 1.15
CA LEU A 265 -7.65 1.40 2.19
C LEU A 265 -7.15 0.52 3.34
N SER A 266 -6.50 1.12 4.33
CA SER A 266 -5.80 0.41 5.41
C SER A 266 -6.40 0.70 6.78
N ALA A 267 -6.33 -0.30 7.67
CA ALA A 267 -6.80 -0.16 9.04
C ALA A 267 -5.73 0.49 9.91
N ALA A 268 -6.16 1.35 10.83
CA ALA A 268 -5.30 1.96 11.84
C ALA A 268 -6.08 2.07 13.16
N GLY A 269 -6.39 0.92 13.78
CA GLY A 269 -7.17 0.84 15.03
C GLY A 269 -8.54 1.55 14.90
N PRO A 270 -8.82 2.61 15.68
CA PRO A 270 -10.06 3.39 15.60
C PRO A 270 -10.20 4.24 14.31
N ALA A 271 -9.19 4.25 13.45
CA ALA A 271 -9.18 5.02 12.21
C ALA A 271 -8.98 4.13 10.97
N THR A 272 -9.29 4.70 9.82
CA THR A 272 -9.04 4.14 8.50
C THR A 272 -8.18 5.13 7.73
N LEU A 273 -7.15 4.64 7.06
CA LEU A 273 -6.30 5.47 6.22
C LEU A 273 -6.62 5.18 4.75
N VAL A 274 -6.70 6.25 3.98
CA VAL A 274 -6.82 6.17 2.53
C VAL A 274 -5.89 7.19 1.91
N ASP A 275 -5.64 7.05 0.62
CA ASP A 275 -5.10 8.12 -0.19
C ASP A 275 -6.04 8.44 -1.34
N VAL A 276 -5.89 9.64 -1.86
CA VAL A 276 -6.69 10.10 -2.99
C VAL A 276 -5.79 10.79 -4.00
N LYS A 277 -6.15 10.67 -5.27
CA LYS A 277 -5.33 11.18 -6.37
C LYS A 277 -5.97 12.36 -7.08
N ARG A 278 -5.14 13.34 -7.45
CA ARG A 278 -5.41 14.24 -8.58
C ARG A 278 -4.38 14.05 -9.69
N MET A 279 -4.76 14.38 -10.92
CA MET A 279 -3.82 14.44 -12.05
C MET A 279 -3.44 15.90 -12.29
N THR A 280 -2.14 16.21 -12.35
CA THR A 280 -1.64 17.57 -12.58
C THR A 280 -0.73 17.63 -13.80
N VAL A 281 -0.91 18.64 -14.64
CA VAL A 281 0.04 19.02 -15.70
C VAL A 281 0.78 20.26 -15.19
N SER A 282 2.11 20.23 -15.10
CA SER A 282 2.91 21.38 -14.68
C SER A 282 4.02 21.68 -15.69
N ALA A 283 4.29 22.97 -15.91
CA ALA A 283 5.40 23.42 -16.76
C ALA A 283 6.75 22.88 -16.29
N GLU A 284 6.96 22.84 -14.96
CA GLU A 284 8.13 22.24 -14.32
C GLU A 284 8.26 20.74 -14.65
N GLY A 285 7.15 20.00 -14.63
CA GLY A 285 7.12 18.57 -15.00
C GLY A 285 7.40 18.32 -16.48
N LEU A 286 7.10 19.28 -17.35
CA LEU A 286 7.46 19.25 -18.77
C LEU A 286 8.97 19.50 -18.97
N MET A 287 9.58 20.41 -18.20
CA MET A 287 11.02 20.73 -18.27
C MET A 287 11.94 19.63 -17.73
N LEU A 288 11.46 18.76 -16.84
CA LEU A 288 12.24 17.60 -16.37
C LEU A 288 12.53 16.56 -17.47
N ARG A 289 11.81 16.60 -18.60
CA ARG A 289 11.96 15.64 -19.71
C ARG A 289 13.32 15.74 -20.42
N PRO A 290 13.70 16.89 -21.02
CA PRO A 290 14.97 17.01 -21.73
C PRO A 290 16.18 16.76 -20.82
N LYS A 291 16.11 17.17 -19.54
CA LYS A 291 17.19 16.93 -18.57
C LYS A 291 17.41 15.43 -18.28
N ARG A 292 16.32 14.65 -18.16
CA ARG A 292 16.41 13.19 -17.95
C ARG A 292 16.89 12.44 -19.18
N GLU A 293 16.42 12.82 -20.37
CA GLU A 293 16.91 12.22 -21.61
C GLU A 293 18.40 12.51 -21.82
N LEU A 294 18.85 13.73 -21.53
CA LEU A 294 20.26 14.09 -21.59
C LEU A 294 21.10 13.30 -20.58
N ASN A 295 20.66 13.17 -19.33
CA ASN A 295 21.37 12.36 -18.32
C ASN A 295 21.44 10.88 -18.69
N ARG A 296 20.37 10.33 -19.30
CA ARG A 296 20.34 8.95 -19.81
C ARG A 296 21.30 8.76 -20.98
N LEU A 297 21.36 9.72 -21.91
CA LEU A 297 22.30 9.71 -23.04
C LEU A 297 23.76 9.85 -22.60
N LEU A 298 24.01 10.52 -21.48
CA LEU A 298 25.34 10.73 -20.90
C LEU A 298 25.81 9.59 -19.97
N GLY A 299 25.01 8.52 -19.81
CA GLY A 299 25.38 7.37 -18.97
C GLY A 299 25.50 7.70 -17.48
N ARG A 300 24.89 8.79 -17.01
CA ARG A 300 24.95 9.25 -15.60
C ARG A 300 23.71 8.83 -14.81
N ALA A 301 23.18 7.63 -15.11
CA ALA A 301 22.02 7.07 -14.40
C ALA A 301 22.46 6.42 -13.09
#